data_AF-A0ABD0P2Q4-F1
#
_entry.id   AF-A0ABD0P2Q4-F1
#
_cell.length_a   1.000
_cell.length_b   1.000
_cell.length_c   1.000
_cell.angle_alpha   90.00
_cell.angle_beta   90.00
_cell.angle_gamma   90.00
#
_symmetry.space_group_name_H-M   'P 1'
#
loop_
_entity.id
_entity.type
_entity.pdbx_description
1 polymer ?
#
loop_
_entity_poly.entity_id
_entity_poly.type
_entity_poly.pdbx_seq_one_letter_code
_entity_poly.pdbx_strand_id
1 'polypeptide(L)' 'IIELNGGQSPLTYKRFQTLISRMDPVEIPAETITAEVMGKCATPVSDDHDDKFGVPSLEEL' A
#
# COMPACT_ATOMS: atom_id res chain seq x y z
N ILE A 1 6.26 3.87 -16.35
CA ILE A 1 7.64 3.29 -16.50
C ILE A 1 7.77 2.42 -17.75
N ILE A 2 6.98 1.34 -17.88
CA ILE A 2 7.08 0.39 -19.02
C ILE A 2 6.88 1.09 -20.37
N GLU A 3 5.86 1.93 -20.49
CA GLU A 3 5.59 2.71 -21.70
C GLU A 3 6.75 3.64 -22.07
N LEU A 4 7.31 4.35 -21.07
CA LEU A 4 8.50 5.20 -21.23
C LEU A 4 9.76 4.42 -21.63
N ASN A 5 9.77 3.11 -21.43
CA ASN A 5 10.84 2.22 -21.83
C ASN A 5 10.52 1.41 -23.10
N GLY A 6 9.62 1.91 -23.95
CA GLY A 6 9.28 1.26 -25.22
C GLY A 6 8.52 -0.05 -25.06
N GLY A 7 7.69 -0.15 -24.02
CA GLY A 7 6.87 -1.34 -23.75
C GLY A 7 7.64 -2.51 -23.12
N GLN A 8 8.86 -2.29 -22.64
CA GLN A 8 9.69 -3.32 -22.02
C GLN A 8 10.06 -2.94 -20.58
N SER A 9 10.35 -3.95 -19.75
CA SER A 9 10.88 -3.71 -18.41
C SER A 9 12.34 -3.20 -18.48
N PRO A 10 12.73 -2.23 -17.64
CA PRO A 10 14.12 -1.82 -17.57
C PRO A 10 14.98 -2.94 -16.96
N LEU A 11 16.02 -3.36 -17.69
CA LEU A 11 16.87 -4.49 -17.30
C LEU A 11 18.07 -4.09 -16.42
N THR A 12 18.26 -2.79 -16.18
CA THR A 12 19.32 -2.28 -15.31
C THR A 12 18.77 -1.21 -14.37
N TYR A 13 19.35 -1.15 -13.18
CA TYR A 13 18.99 -0.13 -12.20
C TYR A 13 19.24 1.29 -12.72
N LYS A 14 20.35 1.52 -13.43
CA LYS A 14 20.64 2.82 -14.07
C LYS A 14 19.57 3.22 -15.07
N ARG A 15 19.09 2.27 -15.89
CA ARG A 15 18.02 2.54 -16.84
C ARG A 15 16.71 2.87 -16.11
N PHE A 16 16.37 2.12 -15.06
CA PHE A 16 15.22 2.39 -14.23
C PHE A 16 15.26 3.80 -13.62
N GLN A 17 16.38 4.18 -12.98
CA GLN A 17 16.54 5.51 -12.39
C GLN A 17 16.41 6.64 -13.42
N THR A 18 16.97 6.45 -14.63
CA THR A 18 16.85 7.42 -15.73
C THR A 18 15.42 7.61 -16.22
N LEU A 19 14.60 6.55 -16.15
CA LEU A 19 13.19 6.63 -16.51
C LEU A 19 12.39 7.35 -15.43
N ILE A 20 12.60 6.99 -14.15
CA ILE A 20 11.94 7.63 -13.01
C ILE A 20 12.25 9.12 -12.94
N SER A 21 13.49 9.54 -13.24
CA SER A 21 13.87 10.96 -13.18
C SER A 21 13.18 11.85 -14.23
N ARG A 22 12.46 11.25 -15.20
CA ARG A 22 11.71 11.96 -16.24
C ARG A 22 10.21 11.90 -16.02
N MET A 23 9.77 11.17 -15.00
CA MET A 23 8.36 11.07 -14.65
C MET A 23 7.98 12.21 -13.73
N ASP A 24 6.73 12.63 -13.82
CA ASP A 24 6.18 13.55 -12.85
C ASP A 24 6.18 12.93 -11.45
N PRO A 25 6.32 13.76 -10.40
CA PRO A 25 6.16 13.29 -9.03
C PRO A 25 4.81 12.60 -8.84
N VAL A 26 4.81 11.52 -8.05
CA VAL A 26 3.55 10.90 -7.62
C VAL A 26 2.82 11.82 -6.65
N GLU A 27 1.49 11.66 -6.59
CA GLU A 27 0.69 12.32 -5.57
C GLU A 27 1.20 11.96 -4.17
N ILE A 28 1.14 12.93 -3.26
CA ILE A 28 1.46 12.70 -1.87
C ILE A 28 0.42 11.78 -1.23
N PRO A 29 0.80 10.93 -0.26
CA PRO A 29 -0.17 10.12 0.47
C PRO A 29 -1.27 11.00 1.08
N ALA A 30 -2.48 10.43 1.17
CA ALA A 30 -3.57 11.06 1.91
C ALA A 30 -3.14 11.33 3.36
N GLU A 31 -3.78 12.34 3.96
CA GLU A 31 -3.51 12.70 5.35
C GLU A 31 -3.85 11.56 6.31
N THR A 32 -3.22 11.59 7.48
CA THR A 32 -3.50 10.62 8.55
C THR A 32 -4.96 10.67 8.94
N ILE A 33 -5.62 9.51 8.90
CA ILE A 33 -7.02 9.38 9.32
C ILE A 33 -7.12 9.56 10.83
N THR A 34 -8.03 10.43 11.27
CA THR A 34 -8.36 10.65 12.68
C THR A 34 -9.69 10.02 13.04
N ALA A 35 -9.96 9.89 14.35
CA ALA A 35 -11.28 9.45 14.83
C ALA A 35 -12.40 10.39 14.37
N GLU A 36 -12.11 11.69 14.24
CA GLU A 36 -13.06 12.68 13.72
C GLU A 36 -13.38 12.43 12.24
N VAL A 37 -12.35 12.12 11.41
CA VAL A 37 -12.53 11.76 9.99
C VAL A 37 -13.37 10.50 9.82
N MET A 38 -13.19 9.51 10.70
CA MET A 38 -13.99 8.27 10.68
C MET A 38 -15.44 8.52 11.08
N GLY A 39 -15.68 9.42 12.04
CA GLY A 39 -17.04 9.79 12.47
C GLY A 39 -17.86 8.57 12.92
N LYS A 40 -18.90 8.24 12.15
CA LYS A 40 -19.76 7.06 12.39
C LYS A 40 -19.35 5.82 11.59
N CYS A 41 -18.30 5.91 10.78
CA CYS A 41 -17.74 4.78 10.08
C CYS A 41 -17.07 3.86 11.11
N ALA A 42 -17.66 2.69 11.30
CA ALA A 42 -17.14 1.66 12.19
C ALA A 42 -17.17 0.32 11.47
N THR A 43 -16.11 -0.45 11.63
CA THR A 43 -16.09 -1.85 11.20
C THR A 43 -16.90 -2.66 12.21
N PRO A 44 -17.95 -3.38 11.79
CA PRO A 44 -18.66 -4.28 12.70
C PRO A 44 -17.73 -5.43 13.08
N VAL A 45 -17.47 -5.58 14.38
CA VAL A 45 -16.65 -6.67 14.94
C VAL A 45 -17.53 -7.40 15.95
N SER A 46 -17.65 -8.73 15.80
CA SER A 46 -18.33 -9.60 16.75
C SER A 46 -17.37 -10.07 17.85
N ASP A 47 -17.91 -10.50 18.98
CA ASP A 47 -17.12 -10.94 20.13
C ASP A 47 -16.21 -12.16 19.83
N ASP A 48 -16.54 -12.94 18.80
CA ASP A 48 -15.80 -14.13 18.35
C ASP A 48 -14.83 -13.85 17.19
N HIS A 49 -14.59 -12.57 16.87
CA HIS A 49 -13.72 -12.19 15.75
C HIS A 49 -12.29 -12.72 15.93
N ASP A 50 -11.72 -12.59 17.13
CA ASP A 50 -10.33 -12.97 17.39
C ASP A 50 -10.14 -14.49 17.28
N ASP A 51 -11.12 -15.28 17.73
CA ASP A 51 -11.10 -16.74 17.59
C ASP A 51 -11.17 -17.20 16.11
N LYS A 52 -11.87 -16.44 15.26
CA LYS A 52 -12.14 -16.81 13.86
C LYS A 52 -11.13 -16.25 12.86
N PHE A 53 -10.68 -15.02 13.08
CA PHE A 53 -9.91 -14.21 12.14
C PHE A 53 -8.68 -13.58 12.77
N GLY A 54 -8.41 -13.85 14.05
CA GLY A 54 -7.19 -13.43 14.71
C GLY A 54 -5.96 -13.94 13.97
N VAL A 55 -4.93 -13.11 13.92
CA VAL A 55 -3.63 -13.53 13.42
C VAL A 55 -3.01 -14.43 14.49
N PRO A 56 -2.60 -15.66 14.17
CA PRO A 56 -2.00 -16.56 15.15
C PRO A 56 -0.72 -15.95 15.71
N SER A 57 -0.51 -16.15 17.01
CA SER A 57 0.77 -15.84 17.65
C SER A 57 1.88 -16.77 17.14
N LEU A 58 3.13 -16.42 17.43
CA LEU A 58 4.26 -17.28 17.05
C LEU A 58 4.21 -18.63 17.77
N GLU A 59 3.71 -18.64 19.00
CA GLU A 59 3.56 -19.83 19.84
C GLU A 59 2.46 -20.78 19.33
N GLU A 60 1.51 -20.28 18.52
CA GLU A 60 0.39 -21.03 17.96
C GLU A 60 0.64 -21.57 16.53
N LEU A 61 1.82 -21.27 15.95
CA LEU A 61 2.27 -21.80 14.65
C LEU A 61 2.97 -23.16 14.80
#